data_AF-A0A1C5MHU9-F1
#
_entry.id   AF-A0A1C5MHU9-F1
#
_cell.length_a   1.000
_cell.length_b   1.000
_cell.length_c   1.000
_cell.angle_alpha   90.00
_cell.angle_beta   90.00
_cell.angle_gamma   90.00
#
_symmetry.space_group_name_H-M   'P 1'
#
loop_
_entity.id
_entity.type
_entity.pdbx_description
1 polymer ?
#
loop_
_entity_poly.entity_id
_entity_poly.type
_entity_poly.pdbx_seq_one_letter_code
_entity_poly.pdbx_strand_id
1 'polypeptide(L)'
;MEKIGIKAFIERYENCATEKIKKDCLKDYLEVKKYIPFNLKVALAERLVSVTCFETIEKKDLDGKSIREKTGRIKNDSVGRTLLFYRIIVEQYTNLTVETAGFYEEYDMLRSSGILEYILASIPEDERAEFSHIVDMKVSDTLSYYDSPQKFVSDQVERFGTLIGVTLNPFLEKLADQLGELDEEHIDKLAKIVAAGAKLKILK
;
A
#
# COMPACT_ATOMS: atom_id res chain seq x y z
N MET A 1 3.02 -15.25 -11.35
CA MET A 1 1.65 -14.82 -11.69
C MET A 1 1.78 -13.81 -12.81
N GLU A 2 1.25 -14.14 -13.99
CA GLU A 2 1.23 -13.21 -15.12
C GLU A 2 0.28 -12.05 -14.80
N LYS A 3 0.74 -10.81 -14.94
CA LYS A 3 0.00 -9.62 -14.51
C LYS A 3 -1.00 -9.17 -15.58
N ILE A 4 -2.20 -8.76 -15.16
CA ILE A 4 -3.29 -8.27 -16.01
C ILE A 4 -3.76 -6.90 -15.51
N GLY A 5 -4.00 -5.94 -16.41
CA GLY A 5 -4.60 -4.64 -16.03
C GLY A 5 -6.05 -4.80 -15.58
N ILE A 6 -6.46 -4.06 -14.54
CA ILE A 6 -7.82 -4.15 -13.99
C ILE A 6 -8.87 -3.82 -15.06
N LYS A 7 -8.66 -2.77 -15.85
CA LYS A 7 -9.64 -2.34 -16.86
C LYS A 7 -9.84 -3.41 -17.93
N ALA A 8 -8.75 -4.00 -18.42
CA ALA A 8 -8.78 -5.09 -19.39
C ALA A 8 -9.44 -6.37 -18.84
N PHE A 9 -9.19 -6.69 -17.57
CA PHE A 9 -9.84 -7.83 -16.91
C PHE A 9 -11.36 -7.62 -16.79
N ILE A 10 -11.78 -6.43 -16.37
CA ILE A 10 -13.20 -6.11 -16.19
C ILE A 10 -13.94 -6.10 -17.52
N GLU A 11 -13.36 -5.54 -18.58
CA GLU A 11 -13.94 -5.58 -19.92
C GLU A 11 -14.18 -7.04 -20.39
N ARG A 12 -13.21 -7.92 -20.16
CA ARG A 12 -13.37 -9.35 -20.46
C ARG A 12 -14.50 -9.98 -19.66
N TYR A 13 -14.55 -9.70 -18.36
CA TYR A 13 -15.57 -10.24 -17.45
C TYR A 13 -16.98 -9.76 -17.83
N GLU A 14 -17.16 -8.48 -18.14
CA GLU A 14 -18.47 -7.93 -18.50
C GLU A 14 -18.98 -8.38 -19.86
N ASN A 15 -18.09 -8.72 -20.80
CA ASN A 15 -18.45 -9.28 -22.10
C ASN A 15 -18.89 -10.76 -22.04
N CYS A 16 -18.85 -11.40 -20.87
CA CYS A 16 -19.30 -12.78 -20.69
C CYS A 16 -20.83 -12.86 -20.75
N ALA A 17 -21.36 -13.62 -21.72
CA ALA A 17 -22.80 -13.67 -22.03
C ALA A 17 -23.69 -14.29 -20.94
N THR A 18 -23.14 -15.04 -19.99
CA THR A 18 -23.92 -15.71 -18.94
C THR A 18 -23.18 -15.72 -17.60
N GLU A 19 -23.93 -15.82 -16.50
CA GLU A 19 -23.38 -15.95 -15.15
C GLU A 19 -22.44 -17.15 -14.97
N LYS A 20 -22.69 -18.25 -15.69
CA LYS A 20 -21.79 -19.40 -15.69
C LYS A 20 -20.44 -19.03 -16.29
N ILE A 21 -20.45 -18.37 -17.45
CA ILE A 21 -19.23 -17.92 -18.14
C ILE A 21 -18.50 -16.87 -17.32
N LYS A 22 -19.22 -15.97 -16.62
CA LYS A 22 -18.62 -15.01 -15.67
C LYS A 22 -17.85 -15.72 -14.55
N LYS A 23 -18.43 -16.76 -13.94
CA LYS A 23 -17.74 -17.57 -12.92
C LYS A 23 -16.52 -18.31 -13.46
N ASP A 24 -16.63 -18.85 -14.67
CA ASP A 24 -15.51 -19.53 -15.32
C ASP A 24 -14.40 -18.51 -15.64
N CYS A 25 -14.73 -17.30 -16.11
CA CYS A 25 -13.77 -16.21 -16.33
C CYS A 25 -13.00 -15.83 -15.05
N LEU A 26 -13.67 -15.75 -13.89
CA LEU A 26 -12.99 -15.51 -12.62
C LEU A 26 -12.01 -16.63 -12.28
N LYS A 27 -12.42 -17.89 -12.44
CA LYS A 27 -11.55 -19.04 -12.13
C LYS A 27 -10.36 -19.17 -13.06
N ASP A 28 -10.55 -18.85 -14.33
CA ASP A 28 -9.55 -19.09 -15.37
C ASP A 28 -8.51 -17.97 -15.46
N TYR A 29 -8.89 -16.72 -15.13
CA TYR A 29 -8.04 -15.54 -15.36
C TYR A 29 -7.69 -14.75 -14.09
N LEU A 30 -8.42 -14.91 -12.99
CA LEU A 30 -8.13 -14.23 -11.73
C LEU A 30 -7.46 -15.18 -10.74
N GLU A 31 -6.17 -14.96 -10.55
CA GLU A 31 -5.39 -15.68 -9.55
C GLU A 31 -5.43 -14.92 -8.22
N VAL A 32 -5.82 -15.58 -7.13
CA VAL A 32 -5.88 -15.00 -5.78
C VAL A 32 -5.01 -15.80 -4.81
N LYS A 33 -3.94 -15.17 -4.31
CA LYS A 33 -3.10 -15.69 -3.23
C LYS A 33 -3.90 -15.79 -1.95
N LYS A 34 -3.62 -16.82 -1.14
CA LYS A 34 -4.26 -17.01 0.17
C LYS A 34 -3.48 -16.38 1.32
N TYR A 35 -2.23 -15.99 1.09
CA TYR A 35 -1.33 -15.52 2.14
C TYR A 35 -0.29 -14.57 1.55
N ILE A 36 0.06 -13.54 2.32
CA ILE A 36 1.29 -12.78 2.14
C ILE A 36 2.12 -12.79 3.45
N PRO A 37 3.47 -12.77 3.35
CA PRO A 37 4.34 -12.77 4.53
C PRO A 37 4.03 -11.66 5.53
N PHE A 38 4.14 -11.96 6.83
CA PHE A 38 3.86 -11.01 7.92
C PHE A 38 4.70 -9.72 7.81
N ASN A 39 5.99 -9.83 7.51
CA ASN A 39 6.87 -8.67 7.34
C ASN A 39 6.42 -7.77 6.17
N LEU A 40 5.89 -8.36 5.10
CA LEU A 40 5.31 -7.60 3.99
C LEU A 40 4.05 -6.85 4.45
N LYS A 41 3.16 -7.47 5.23
CA LYS A 41 1.99 -6.79 5.83
C LYS A 41 2.42 -5.58 6.67
N VAL A 42 3.44 -5.74 7.51
CA VAL A 42 3.98 -4.66 8.35
C VAL A 42 4.49 -3.50 7.49
N ALA A 43 5.31 -3.78 6.47
CA ALA A 43 5.85 -2.74 5.58
C ALA A 43 4.74 -2.00 4.82
N LEU A 44 3.75 -2.73 4.32
CA LEU A 44 2.59 -2.16 3.64
C LEU A 44 1.74 -1.28 4.57
N ALA A 45 1.51 -1.73 5.81
CA ALA A 45 0.78 -0.98 6.82
C ALA A 45 1.51 0.32 7.22
N GLU A 46 2.82 0.25 7.45
CA GLU A 46 3.64 1.43 7.73
C GLU A 46 3.56 2.45 6.59
N ARG A 47 3.63 1.97 5.35
CA ARG A 47 3.51 2.84 4.18
C ARG A 47 2.12 3.47 4.10
N LEU A 48 1.06 2.67 4.25
CA LEU A 48 -0.32 3.13 4.22
C LEU A 48 -0.58 4.21 5.28
N VAL A 49 -0.13 3.99 6.51
CA VAL A 49 -0.25 4.97 7.60
C VAL A 49 0.57 6.22 7.31
N SER A 50 1.78 6.09 6.74
CA SER A 50 2.62 7.24 6.42
C SER A 50 1.98 8.22 5.43
N VAL A 51 1.17 7.72 4.50
CA VAL A 51 0.49 8.54 3.47
C VAL A 51 -0.89 9.02 3.91
N THR A 52 -1.49 8.41 4.93
CA THR A 52 -2.88 8.68 5.35
C THR A 52 -3.03 9.27 6.74
N CYS A 53 -2.00 9.28 7.58
CA CYS A 53 -2.04 9.89 8.91
C CYS A 53 -1.32 11.24 8.97
N PHE A 54 -0.79 11.72 7.85
CA PHE A 54 0.05 12.90 7.80
C PHE A 54 -0.36 13.84 6.69
N GLU A 55 -0.33 15.14 6.98
CA GLU A 55 -0.50 16.14 5.95
C GLU A 55 0.70 16.09 4.99
N THR A 56 0.43 16.31 3.71
CA THR A 56 1.44 16.39 2.67
C THR A 56 1.22 17.71 1.93
N ILE A 57 2.29 18.47 1.75
CA ILE A 57 2.29 19.73 0.99
C ILE A 57 2.97 19.52 -0.35
N GLU A 58 2.51 20.21 -1.38
CA GLU A 58 3.20 20.24 -2.67
C GLU A 58 4.19 21.41 -2.71
N LYS A 59 5.41 21.11 -3.13
CA LYS A 59 6.49 22.07 -3.38
C LYS A 59 7.02 21.87 -4.80
N LYS A 60 7.78 22.83 -5.31
CA LYS A 60 8.58 22.65 -6.53
C LYS A 60 10.02 22.34 -6.13
N ASP A 61 10.63 21.35 -6.77
CA ASP A 61 12.07 21.14 -6.67
C ASP A 61 12.86 22.22 -7.44
N LEU A 62 14.19 22.13 -7.40
CA LEU A 62 15.10 23.06 -8.08
C LEU A 62 14.90 23.08 -9.61
N ASP A 63 14.33 22.02 -10.17
CA ASP A 63 14.03 21.85 -11.59
C ASP A 63 12.57 22.23 -11.94
N GLY A 64 11.81 22.73 -10.96
CA GLY A 64 10.44 23.20 -11.12
C GLY A 64 9.37 22.10 -11.11
N LYS A 65 9.73 20.84 -10.83
CA LYS A 65 8.81 19.70 -10.76
C LYS A 65 8.11 19.65 -9.41
N SER A 66 6.81 19.33 -9.43
CA SER A 66 6.03 19.18 -8.21
C SER A 66 6.51 17.96 -7.41
N ILE A 67 6.95 18.24 -6.19
CA ILE A 67 7.31 17.26 -5.17
C ILE A 67 6.29 17.32 -4.05
N ARG A 68 5.85 16.16 -3.57
CA ARG A 68 5.06 16.09 -2.34
C ARG A 68 6.04 16.05 -1.18
N GLU A 69 5.72 16.67 -0.06
CA GLU A 69 6.52 16.59 1.17
C GLU A 69 5.58 16.36 2.34
N LYS A 70 5.82 15.27 3.07
CA LYS A 70 5.09 14.93 4.28
C LYS A 70 5.45 15.94 5.37
N THR A 71 4.45 16.52 6.01
CA THR A 71 4.65 17.40 7.16
C THR A 71 4.67 16.59 8.45
N GLY A 72 5.16 17.18 9.54
CA GLY A 72 5.02 16.62 10.89
C GLY A 72 3.58 16.67 11.43
N ARG A 73 2.66 17.33 10.73
CA ARG A 73 1.28 17.52 11.18
C ARG A 73 0.43 16.29 10.87
N ILE A 74 -0.33 15.88 11.87
CA ILE A 74 -1.26 14.77 11.74
C ILE A 74 -2.46 15.21 10.90
N LYS A 75 -2.74 14.43 9.85
CA LYS A 75 -3.98 14.49 9.07
C LYS A 75 -4.47 13.05 8.95
N ASN A 76 -5.40 12.66 9.81
CA ASN A 76 -5.96 11.31 9.82
C ASN A 76 -7.01 11.16 8.70
N ASP A 77 -6.57 10.84 7.49
CA ASP A 77 -7.39 10.54 6.32
C ASP A 77 -7.83 9.07 6.31
N SER A 78 -8.88 8.77 7.08
CA SER A 78 -9.46 7.43 7.16
C SER A 78 -10.11 6.96 5.85
N VAL A 79 -10.64 7.89 5.04
CA VAL A 79 -11.30 7.58 3.77
C VAL A 79 -10.27 7.16 2.73
N GLY A 80 -9.21 7.96 2.55
CA GLY A 80 -8.08 7.61 1.69
C GLY A 80 -7.40 6.32 2.14
N ARG A 81 -7.29 6.09 3.46
CA ARG A 81 -6.72 4.85 4.00
C ARG A 81 -7.53 3.63 3.58
N THR A 82 -8.85 3.72 3.64
CA THR A 82 -9.75 2.63 3.24
C THR A 82 -9.58 2.29 1.76
N LEU A 83 -9.60 3.30 0.88
CA LEU A 83 -9.43 3.09 -0.56
C LEU A 83 -8.08 2.46 -0.89
N LEU A 84 -7.00 2.96 -0.29
CA LEU A 84 -5.65 2.46 -0.50
C LEU A 84 -5.42 1.07 0.12
N PHE A 85 -6.14 0.72 1.19
CA PHE A 85 -6.13 -0.64 1.71
C PHE A 85 -6.66 -1.64 0.69
N TYR A 86 -7.79 -1.34 0.03
CA TYR A 86 -8.30 -2.19 -1.05
C TYR A 86 -7.36 -2.26 -2.24
N ARG A 87 -6.67 -1.16 -2.57
CA ARG A 87 -5.61 -1.16 -3.57
C ARG A 87 -4.53 -2.19 -3.25
N ILE A 88 -4.04 -2.18 -2.01
CA ILE A 88 -3.03 -3.13 -1.54
C ILE A 88 -3.55 -4.56 -1.63
N ILE A 89 -4.79 -4.81 -1.20
CA ILE A 89 -5.40 -6.14 -1.31
C ILE A 89 -5.36 -6.62 -2.78
N VAL A 90 -5.82 -5.79 -3.71
CA VAL A 90 -5.84 -6.14 -5.13
C VAL A 90 -4.42 -6.38 -5.67
N GLU A 91 -3.48 -5.46 -5.48
CA GLU A 91 -2.13 -5.56 -6.05
C GLU A 91 -1.30 -6.72 -5.45
N GLN A 92 -1.48 -7.02 -4.16
CA GLN A 92 -0.66 -8.00 -3.44
C GLN A 92 -1.22 -9.41 -3.48
N TYR A 93 -2.55 -9.55 -3.39
CA TYR A 93 -3.20 -10.85 -3.37
C TYR A 93 -3.65 -11.31 -4.73
N THR A 94 -3.65 -10.47 -5.77
CA THR A 94 -4.11 -10.88 -7.10
C THR A 94 -3.06 -10.68 -8.20
N ASN A 95 -3.33 -11.25 -9.36
CA ASN A 95 -2.58 -10.96 -10.59
C ASN A 95 -3.02 -9.65 -11.26
N LEU A 96 -3.96 -8.90 -10.67
CA LEU A 96 -4.38 -7.62 -11.21
C LEU A 96 -3.33 -6.53 -10.95
N THR A 97 -3.33 -5.55 -11.84
CA THR A 97 -2.43 -4.38 -11.82
C THR A 97 -3.27 -3.12 -11.89
N VAL A 98 -2.98 -2.21 -10.97
CA VAL A 98 -3.61 -0.89 -10.92
C VAL A 98 -2.94 0.02 -11.95
N GLU A 99 -3.76 0.63 -12.78
CA GLU A 99 -3.36 1.44 -13.93
C GLU A 99 -3.43 2.93 -13.60
N THR A 100 -4.24 3.34 -12.60
CA THR A 100 -4.40 4.74 -12.20
C THR A 100 -3.73 5.04 -10.85
N ALA A 101 -3.13 6.22 -10.74
CA ALA A 101 -2.48 6.64 -9.49
C ALA A 101 -3.47 6.71 -8.31
N GLY A 102 -4.71 7.13 -8.59
CA GLY A 102 -5.75 7.32 -7.59
C GLY A 102 -6.54 6.06 -7.22
N PHE A 103 -6.52 5.01 -8.04
CA PHE A 103 -7.25 3.74 -7.87
C PHE A 103 -8.79 3.84 -7.75
N TYR A 104 -9.38 5.01 -7.50
CA TYR A 104 -10.83 5.16 -7.26
C TYR A 104 -11.69 4.67 -8.42
N GLU A 105 -11.30 4.92 -9.67
CA GLU A 105 -12.03 4.43 -10.86
C GLU A 105 -12.05 2.90 -10.89
N GLU A 106 -10.88 2.30 -10.68
CA GLU A 106 -10.71 0.85 -10.71
C GLU A 106 -11.38 0.18 -9.52
N TYR A 107 -11.35 0.84 -8.35
CA TYR A 107 -12.11 0.43 -7.18
C TYR A 107 -13.61 0.39 -7.47
N ASP A 108 -14.18 1.45 -8.06
CA ASP A 108 -15.60 1.51 -8.40
C ASP A 108 -15.98 0.46 -9.45
N MET A 109 -15.12 0.23 -10.45
CA MET A 109 -15.33 -0.83 -11.44
C MET A 109 -15.30 -2.23 -10.80
N LEU A 110 -14.32 -2.52 -9.94
CA LEU A 110 -14.22 -3.79 -9.23
C LEU A 110 -15.40 -4.01 -8.27
N ARG A 111 -15.88 -2.94 -7.62
CA ARG A 111 -17.01 -2.99 -6.69
C ARG A 111 -18.33 -3.19 -7.42
N SER A 112 -18.58 -2.41 -8.46
CA SER A 112 -19.85 -2.46 -9.21
C SER A 112 -20.04 -3.77 -9.99
N SER A 113 -18.95 -4.40 -10.43
CA SER A 113 -18.95 -5.71 -11.10
C SER A 113 -19.07 -6.91 -10.14
N GLY A 114 -18.93 -6.70 -8.82
CA GLY A 114 -18.88 -7.76 -7.81
C GLY A 114 -17.54 -8.52 -7.74
N ILE A 115 -16.54 -8.10 -8.50
CA ILE A 115 -15.22 -8.74 -8.53
C ILE A 115 -14.47 -8.50 -7.21
N LEU A 116 -14.61 -7.32 -6.60
CA LEU A 116 -13.95 -7.03 -5.32
C LEU A 116 -14.46 -7.97 -4.23
N GLU A 117 -15.77 -8.22 -4.15
CA GLU A 117 -16.38 -9.16 -3.23
C GLU A 117 -15.86 -10.58 -3.45
N TYR A 118 -15.71 -11.00 -4.71
CA TYR A 118 -15.12 -12.28 -5.04
C TYR A 118 -13.66 -12.40 -4.58
N ILE A 119 -12.84 -11.35 -4.78
CA ILE A 119 -11.44 -11.31 -4.31
C ILE A 119 -11.41 -11.43 -2.79
N LEU A 120 -12.20 -10.63 -2.08
CA LEU A 120 -12.25 -10.61 -0.62
C LEU A 120 -12.70 -11.97 -0.06
N ALA A 121 -13.75 -12.57 -0.64
CA ALA A 121 -14.22 -13.89 -0.22
C ALA A 121 -13.22 -15.02 -0.54
N SER A 122 -12.34 -14.81 -1.52
CA SER A 122 -11.34 -15.79 -1.92
C SER A 122 -10.12 -15.80 -1.00
N ILE A 123 -9.81 -14.71 -0.30
CA ILE A 123 -8.73 -14.68 0.70
C ILE A 123 -9.28 -15.33 1.99
N PRO A 124 -8.48 -16.04 2.80
CA PRO A 124 -8.89 -16.47 4.13
C PRO A 124 -9.28 -15.28 5.02
N GLU A 125 -10.30 -15.45 5.86
CA GLU A 125 -10.79 -14.37 6.72
C GLU A 125 -9.78 -13.95 7.78
N ASP A 126 -9.12 -14.92 8.39
CA ASP A 126 -8.04 -14.74 9.37
C ASP A 126 -6.86 -13.96 8.76
N GLU A 127 -6.47 -14.26 7.53
CA GLU A 127 -5.43 -13.53 6.80
C GLU A 127 -5.79 -12.04 6.61
N ARG A 128 -7.03 -11.75 6.19
CA ARG A 128 -7.50 -10.36 6.04
C ARG A 128 -7.61 -9.65 7.38
N ALA A 129 -8.11 -10.35 8.40
CA ALA A 129 -8.27 -9.82 9.74
C ALA A 129 -6.92 -9.48 10.38
N GLU A 130 -5.91 -10.35 10.22
CA GLU A 130 -4.54 -10.08 10.68
C GLU A 130 -3.98 -8.83 10.01
N PHE A 131 -4.12 -8.71 8.69
CA PHE A 131 -3.57 -7.56 7.98
C PHE A 131 -4.29 -6.25 8.38
N SER A 132 -5.62 -6.27 8.48
CA SER A 132 -6.39 -5.12 8.98
C SER A 132 -5.94 -4.73 10.39
N HIS A 133 -5.75 -5.71 11.28
CA HIS A 133 -5.30 -5.47 12.64
C HIS A 133 -3.91 -4.83 12.70
N ILE A 134 -2.96 -5.27 11.85
CA ILE A 134 -1.64 -4.64 11.73
C ILE A 134 -1.76 -3.17 11.31
N VAL A 135 -2.64 -2.85 10.36
CA VAL A 135 -2.90 -1.46 9.95
C VAL A 135 -3.43 -0.65 11.13
N ASP A 136 -4.40 -1.19 11.87
CA ASP A 136 -5.01 -0.50 13.02
C ASP A 136 -3.99 -0.24 14.13
N MET A 137 -3.13 -1.21 14.45
CA MET A 137 -2.03 -1.02 15.39
C MET A 137 -1.11 0.13 14.95
N LYS A 138 -0.71 0.16 13.67
CA LYS A 138 0.19 1.21 13.14
C LYS A 138 -0.47 2.59 13.15
N VAL A 139 -1.78 2.67 12.90
CA VAL A 139 -2.54 3.92 13.05
C VAL A 139 -2.52 4.37 14.51
N SER A 140 -2.86 3.48 15.45
CA SER A 140 -2.88 3.79 16.88
C SER A 140 -1.51 4.27 17.37
N ASP A 141 -0.44 3.53 17.08
CA ASP A 141 0.93 3.87 17.45
C ASP A 141 1.32 5.26 16.93
N THR A 142 0.92 5.55 15.69
CA THR A 142 1.19 6.86 15.05
C THR A 142 0.43 7.98 15.74
N LEU A 143 -0.87 7.82 15.98
CA LEU A 143 -1.68 8.86 16.60
C LEU A 143 -1.26 9.11 18.05
N SER A 144 -1.06 8.06 18.85
CA SER A 144 -0.60 8.16 20.24
C SER A 144 0.78 8.80 20.34
N TYR A 145 1.70 8.50 19.41
CA TYR A 145 3.03 9.11 19.41
C TYR A 145 2.97 10.62 19.15
N TYR A 146 2.10 11.08 18.23
CA TYR A 146 2.01 12.49 17.84
C TYR A 146 1.04 13.33 18.69
N ASP A 147 0.18 12.71 19.50
CA ASP A 147 -0.68 13.39 20.49
C ASP A 147 0.09 13.72 21.79
N SER A 148 1.32 13.23 21.94
CA SER A 148 2.12 13.44 23.14
C SER A 148 2.72 14.87 23.23
N PRO A 149 2.65 15.55 24.39
CA PRO A 149 3.10 16.95 24.56
C PRO A 149 4.58 17.22 24.23
N GLN A 150 5.44 16.20 24.18
CA GLN A 150 6.87 16.36 23.94
C GLN A 150 7.23 16.87 22.53
N LYS A 151 6.28 16.89 21.58
CA LYS A 151 6.58 17.15 20.16
C LYS A 151 6.39 18.60 19.69
N PHE A 152 5.63 19.43 20.42
CA PHE A 152 5.40 20.84 20.03
C PHE A 152 6.70 21.68 19.90
N VAL A 153 7.82 21.20 20.46
CA VAL A 153 9.09 21.92 20.53
C VAL A 153 10.13 21.45 19.48
N SER A 154 9.97 20.29 18.82
CA SER A 154 11.03 19.70 17.97
C SER A 154 10.87 19.86 16.45
N ASP A 155 9.69 20.22 15.95
CA ASP A 155 9.34 19.97 14.53
C ASP A 155 9.73 21.08 13.54
N GLN A 156 10.61 22.01 13.89
CA GLN A 156 11.05 23.08 12.97
C GLN A 156 12.31 22.77 12.12
N VAL A 157 13.08 21.70 12.34
CA VAL A 157 14.49 21.74 11.89
C VAL A 157 14.94 20.74 10.80
N GLU A 158 14.48 19.48 10.66
CA GLU A 158 15.21 18.56 9.76
C GLU A 158 14.38 17.48 9.03
N ARG A 159 14.46 17.51 7.68
CA ARG A 159 14.79 16.33 6.83
C ARG A 159 13.74 15.22 6.63
N PHE A 160 12.61 15.53 5.99
CA PHE A 160 11.86 14.50 5.25
C PHE A 160 11.54 14.91 3.79
N GLY A 161 11.99 16.10 3.38
CA GLY A 161 11.76 16.70 2.06
C GLY A 161 12.49 16.06 0.88
N THR A 162 13.41 15.12 1.10
CA THR A 162 14.16 14.47 0.00
C THR A 162 13.53 13.16 -0.50
N LEU A 163 12.57 12.58 0.21
CA LEU A 163 12.10 11.21 -0.05
C LEU A 163 10.81 11.11 -0.89
N ILE A 164 10.16 12.23 -1.18
CA ILE A 164 8.80 12.25 -1.73
C ILE A 164 8.75 13.00 -3.09
N GLY A 165 9.87 13.56 -3.54
CA GLY A 165 9.94 14.40 -4.75
C GLY A 165 10.29 13.74 -6.08
N VAL A 166 10.67 12.47 -6.09
CA VAL A 166 11.00 11.79 -7.35
C VAL A 166 10.24 10.47 -7.40
N THR A 167 9.05 10.53 -8.03
CA THR A 167 8.48 9.40 -8.79
C THR A 167 8.02 8.20 -7.95
N LEU A 168 6.73 8.18 -7.59
CA LEU A 168 6.03 6.98 -7.08
C LEU A 168 5.83 5.87 -8.13
N ASN A 169 6.21 6.08 -9.40
CA ASN A 169 5.95 5.11 -10.47
C ASN A 169 6.85 3.84 -10.44
N PRO A 170 8.16 3.88 -10.10
CA PRO A 170 9.05 2.69 -10.21
C PRO A 170 9.17 1.79 -8.96
N PHE A 171 8.58 2.14 -7.82
CA PHE A 171 8.83 1.42 -6.55
C PHE A 171 8.07 0.09 -6.43
N LEU A 172 6.92 -0.02 -7.10
CA LEU A 172 6.25 -1.32 -7.33
C LEU A 172 6.88 -2.09 -8.50
N GLU A 173 7.46 -1.38 -9.49
CA GLU A 173 8.04 -2.01 -10.69
C GLU A 173 9.28 -2.87 -10.38
N LYS A 174 10.04 -2.63 -9.29
CA LYS A 174 11.28 -3.36 -8.93
C LYS A 174 11.19 -4.36 -7.78
N LEU A 175 10.08 -4.42 -7.04
CA LEU A 175 9.89 -5.43 -5.99
C LEU A 175 9.64 -6.83 -6.58
N ALA A 176 9.23 -6.93 -7.84
CA ALA A 176 8.94 -8.18 -8.53
C ALA A 176 10.15 -8.78 -9.30
N ASP A 177 11.19 -8.01 -9.63
CA ASP A 177 12.30 -8.53 -10.45
C ASP A 177 13.30 -9.40 -9.66
N GLN A 178 13.28 -9.42 -8.31
CA GLN A 178 14.30 -10.12 -7.50
C GLN A 178 13.77 -11.02 -6.35
N LEU A 179 12.48 -11.33 -6.30
CA LEU A 179 11.91 -12.21 -5.25
C LEU A 179 12.05 -13.72 -5.55
N GLY A 180 13.03 -14.09 -6.38
CA GLY A 180 13.47 -15.48 -6.59
C GLY A 180 14.60 -15.92 -5.64
N GLU A 181 15.25 -15.00 -4.91
CA GLU A 181 16.48 -15.30 -4.15
C GLU A 181 16.60 -14.51 -2.83
N LEU A 182 15.59 -14.52 -1.95
CA LEU A 182 15.75 -13.91 -0.62
C LEU A 182 16.13 -14.96 0.42
N ASP A 183 17.42 -15.06 0.72
CA ASP A 183 17.97 -15.70 1.92
C ASP A 183 18.00 -14.74 3.13
N GLU A 184 18.26 -15.29 4.31
CA GLU A 184 18.18 -14.62 5.61
C GLU A 184 19.03 -13.33 5.72
N GLU A 185 20.08 -13.18 4.91
CA GLU A 185 20.97 -12.01 4.94
C GLU A 185 20.28 -10.74 4.42
N HIS A 186 19.33 -10.87 3.50
CA HIS A 186 18.56 -9.75 2.94
C HIS A 186 17.48 -9.25 3.91
N ILE A 187 16.91 -10.17 4.69
CA ILE A 187 16.02 -9.86 5.80
C ILE A 187 16.78 -9.12 6.90
N ASP A 188 18.03 -9.52 7.19
CA ASP A 188 18.89 -8.87 8.18
C ASP A 188 19.32 -7.44 7.74
N LYS A 189 19.52 -7.19 6.44
CA LYS A 189 19.75 -5.82 5.93
C LYS A 189 18.52 -4.91 6.03
N LEU A 190 17.33 -5.42 5.71
CA LEU A 190 16.07 -4.68 5.91
C LEU A 190 15.83 -4.39 7.40
N ALA A 191 16.05 -5.38 8.26
CA ALA A 191 15.99 -5.22 9.71
C ALA A 191 17.02 -4.22 10.24
N LYS A 192 18.24 -4.20 9.67
CA LYS A 192 19.29 -3.23 10.02
C LYS A 192 18.99 -1.81 9.54
N ILE A 193 18.33 -1.62 8.40
CA ILE A 193 17.91 -0.28 7.94
C ILE A 193 16.81 0.28 8.85
N VAL A 194 15.84 -0.57 9.21
CA VAL A 194 14.80 -0.24 10.20
C VAL A 194 15.42 0.03 11.59
N ALA A 195 16.38 -0.79 12.02
CA ALA A 195 17.06 -0.64 13.30
C ALA A 195 18.08 0.53 13.34
N ALA A 196 18.70 0.91 12.22
CA ALA A 196 19.56 2.09 12.12
C ALA A 196 18.74 3.38 12.22
N GLY A 197 17.52 3.39 11.68
CA GLY A 197 16.53 4.44 11.93
C GLY A 197 16.13 4.56 13.41
N ALA A 198 16.18 3.45 14.17
CA ALA A 198 15.94 3.43 15.60
C ALA A 198 17.18 3.82 16.44
N LYS A 199 18.40 3.43 16.04
CA LYS A 199 19.65 3.74 16.78
C LYS A 199 20.10 5.21 16.68
N LEU A 200 19.71 5.92 15.63
CA LEU A 200 19.94 7.38 15.51
C LEU A 200 19.17 8.21 16.56
N LYS A 201 18.22 7.61 17.30
CA LYS A 201 17.52 8.26 18.43
C LYS A 201 18.25 8.16 19.77
N ILE A 202 19.36 7.41 19.88
CA ILE A 202 20.04 7.15 21.17
C ILE A 202 21.36 7.96 21.31
N LEU A 203 21.79 8.66 20.25
CA LEU A 203 22.95 9.56 20.29
C LEU A 203 22.54 10.99 19.88
N LYS A 204 21.71 11.64 20.69
CA LYS A 204 21.65 13.09 20.87
C LYS A 204 21.19 13.38 22.30
#